data_AF-A0A6N8EBD4-F1
#
_entry.id   AF-A0A6N8EBD4-F1
#
_cell.length_a   1.000
_cell.length_b   1.000
_cell.length_c   1.000
_cell.angle_alpha   90.00
_cell.angle_beta   90.00
_cell.angle_gamma   90.00
#
_symmetry.space_group_name_H-M   'P 1'
#
loop_
_entity.id
_entity.type
_entity.pdbx_description
1 polymer ?
#
loop_
_entity_poly.entity_id
_entity_poly.type
_entity_poly.pdbx_seq_one_letter_code
_entity_poly.pdbx_strand_id
1 'polypeptide(L)'
;MTEPATNSLHDRSDAPALPRLDDLVLSDDGHAFDRRTGRSFCVNPTGRLVLELTQAGRPRPEVIGELAARYAQHPAVAAAALETFYSQIRRYFS
;
A
#
# COMPACT_ATOMS: atom_id res chain seq x y z
N MET A 1 -26.14 -18.64 31.46
CA MET A 1 -24.98 -17.73 31.50
C MET A 1 -23.96 -18.27 30.51
N THR A 2 -23.91 -17.69 29.32
CA THR A 2 -22.84 -17.94 28.35
C THR A 2 -22.64 -16.61 27.64
N GLU A 3 -21.50 -15.99 27.92
CA GLU A 3 -21.09 -14.69 27.38
C GLU A 3 -20.96 -14.77 25.84
N PRO A 4 -21.41 -13.77 25.07
CA PRO A 4 -21.04 -13.69 23.68
C PRO A 4 -19.58 -13.25 23.58
N ALA A 5 -18.78 -14.03 22.87
CA ALA A 5 -17.41 -13.68 22.51
C ALA A 5 -17.41 -12.40 21.65
N THR A 6 -17.23 -11.26 22.31
CA THR A 6 -16.67 -10.06 21.70
C THR A 6 -15.30 -10.44 21.18
N ASN A 7 -15.10 -10.46 19.86
CA ASN A 7 -13.74 -10.32 19.36
C ASN A 7 -13.68 -9.45 18.10
N SER A 8 -13.35 -8.20 18.40
CA SER A 8 -12.41 -7.37 17.68
C SER A 8 -12.72 -7.14 16.20
N LEU A 9 -13.42 -6.03 15.95
CA LEU A 9 -13.14 -5.20 14.79
C LEU A 9 -11.61 -5.14 14.64
N HIS A 10 -11.09 -5.72 13.57
CA HIS A 10 -9.74 -5.42 13.13
C HIS A 10 -9.68 -3.92 12.96
N ASP A 11 -8.89 -3.30 13.82
CA ASP A 11 -8.57 -1.90 13.76
C ASP A 11 -8.04 -1.60 12.35
N ARG A 12 -8.87 -1.00 11.49
CA ARG A 12 -8.47 -0.55 10.15
C ARG A 12 -7.41 0.56 10.23
N SER A 13 -7.03 1.00 11.44
CA SER A 13 -6.17 2.16 11.68
C SER A 13 -4.67 1.93 11.42
N ASP A 14 -4.24 0.72 11.06
CA ASP A 14 -2.84 0.44 10.69
C ASP A 14 -2.58 0.53 9.18
N ALA A 15 -3.58 0.92 8.38
CA ALA A 15 -3.35 1.34 7.02
C ALA A 15 -2.66 2.71 7.05
N PRO A 16 -1.41 2.85 6.56
CA PRO A 16 -0.85 4.18 6.42
C PRO A 16 -1.73 4.94 5.44
N ALA A 17 -2.30 6.03 5.91
CA ALA A 17 -2.89 7.03 5.05
C ALA A 17 -1.74 7.61 4.20
N LEU A 18 -1.43 6.96 3.08
CA LEU A 18 -0.68 7.61 2.03
C LEU A 18 -1.59 8.73 1.53
N PRO A 19 -1.17 10.00 1.69
CA PRO A 19 -2.04 11.11 1.37
C PRO A 19 -2.41 11.02 -0.12
N ARG A 20 -3.72 11.06 -0.39
CA ARG A 20 -4.28 11.41 -1.70
C ARG A 20 -3.93 10.43 -2.84
N LEU A 21 -3.77 9.15 -2.52
CA LEU A 21 -3.62 8.11 -3.54
C LEU A 21 -4.85 7.98 -4.46
N ASP A 22 -6.02 8.45 -4.05
CA ASP A 22 -7.24 8.44 -4.86
C ASP A 22 -7.12 9.29 -6.13
N ASP A 23 -6.20 10.26 -6.15
CA ASP A 23 -5.91 11.09 -7.31
C ASP A 23 -4.93 10.44 -8.29
N LEU A 24 -4.33 9.30 -7.91
CA LEU A 24 -3.36 8.58 -8.71
C LEU A 24 -4.04 7.55 -9.62
N VAL A 25 -3.86 7.69 -10.92
CA VAL A 25 -4.33 6.70 -11.91
C VAL A 25 -3.16 5.79 -12.29
N LEU A 26 -3.33 4.48 -12.12
CA LEU A 26 -2.33 3.48 -12.47
C LEU A 26 -2.66 2.87 -13.84
N SER A 27 -1.63 2.74 -14.67
CA SER A 27 -1.66 1.96 -15.91
C SER A 27 -1.09 0.56 -15.67
N ASP A 28 -1.55 -0.41 -16.46
CA ASP A 28 -1.06 -1.79 -16.45
C ASP A 28 0.45 -1.89 -16.74
N ASP A 29 0.99 -0.92 -17.49
CA ASP A 29 2.41 -0.85 -17.87
C ASP A 29 3.31 -0.23 -16.79
N GLY A 30 2.77 0.10 -15.60
CA GLY A 30 3.54 0.67 -14.50
C GLY A 30 3.73 2.20 -14.56
N HIS A 31 2.89 2.89 -15.32
CA HIS A 31 2.80 4.35 -15.27
C HIS A 31 1.77 4.79 -14.22
N ALA A 32 2.10 5.81 -13.45
CA ALA A 32 1.20 6.42 -12.49
C ALA A 32 1.04 7.91 -12.82
N PHE A 33 -0.20 8.38 -12.94
CA PHE A 33 -0.56 9.76 -13.27
C PHE A 33 -1.29 10.42 -12.11
N ASP A 34 -0.72 11.48 -11.55
CA ASP A 34 -1.36 12.32 -10.54
C ASP A 34 -2.28 13.34 -11.22
N ARG A 35 -3.59 13.12 -11.10
CA ARG A 35 -4.62 13.98 -11.71
C ARG A 35 -4.60 15.42 -11.19
N ARG A 36 -4.07 15.66 -10.00
CA ARG A 36 -4.04 16.99 -9.36
C ARG A 36 -2.88 17.82 -9.87
N THR A 37 -1.69 17.22 -10.01
CA THR A 37 -0.48 17.94 -10.43
C THR A 37 -0.21 17.81 -11.92
N GLY A 38 -0.86 16.88 -12.60
CA GLY A 38 -0.57 16.54 -14.00
C GLY A 38 0.76 15.81 -14.20
N ARG A 39 1.39 15.34 -13.12
CA ARG A 39 2.69 14.66 -13.18
C ARG A 39 2.50 13.16 -13.44
N SER A 40 3.31 12.63 -14.32
CA SER A 40 3.44 11.18 -14.54
C SER A 40 4.77 10.69 -14.00
N PHE A 41 4.78 9.49 -13.43
CA PHE A 41 5.99 8.80 -13.03
C PHE A 41 5.88 7.31 -13.32
N CYS A 42 7.03 6.67 -13.51
CA CYS A 42 7.10 5.22 -13.67
C CYS A 42 7.30 4.58 -12.30
N VAL A 43 6.58 3.48 -12.08
CA VAL A 43 6.67 2.68 -10.88
C VAL A 43 7.10 1.28 -11.29
N ASN A 44 8.05 0.71 -10.56
CA ASN A 44 8.42 -0.67 -10.80
C ASN A 44 7.26 -1.63 -10.41
N PRO A 45 7.31 -2.91 -10.82
CA PRO A 45 6.22 -3.85 -10.54
C PRO A 45 5.88 -3.99 -9.05
N THR A 46 6.88 -3.89 -8.16
CA THR A 46 6.68 -3.98 -6.70
C THR A 46 5.94 -2.75 -6.18
N GLY A 47 6.35 -1.55 -6.57
CA GLY A 47 5.69 -0.31 -6.17
C GLY A 47 4.28 -0.20 -6.76
N ARG A 48 4.06 -0.71 -7.99
CA ARG A 48 2.72 -0.82 -8.57
C ARG A 48 1.81 -1.69 -7.69
N LEU A 49 2.26 -2.88 -7.32
CA LEU A 49 1.50 -3.76 -6.44
C LEU A 49 1.16 -3.08 -5.11
N VAL A 50 2.12 -2.36 -4.51
CA VAL A 50 1.87 -1.62 -3.27
C VAL A 50 0.79 -0.56 -3.48
N LEU A 51 0.86 0.21 -4.57
CA LEU A 51 -0.12 1.23 -4.89
C LEU A 51 -1.52 0.63 -5.10
N GLU A 52 -1.63 -0.46 -5.87
CA GLU A 52 -2.88 -1.17 -6.11
C GLU A 52 -3.52 -1.67 -4.81
N LEU A 53 -2.73 -2.32 -3.95
CA LEU A 53 -3.23 -2.83 -2.68
C LEU A 53 -3.62 -1.69 -1.72
N THR A 54 -2.86 -0.60 -1.73
CA THR A 54 -3.18 0.57 -0.88
C THR A 54 -4.44 1.28 -1.37
N GLN A 55 -4.63 1.44 -2.68
CA GLN A 55 -5.86 2.00 -3.29
C GLN A 55 -7.07 1.10 -3.05
N ALA A 56 -6.87 -0.22 -3.01
CA ALA A 56 -7.91 -1.17 -2.60
C ALA A 56 -8.22 -1.14 -1.08
N GLY A 57 -7.56 -0.26 -0.32
CA GLY A 57 -7.78 -0.10 1.12
C GLY A 57 -7.26 -1.28 1.95
N ARG A 58 -6.31 -2.07 1.42
CA ARG A 58 -5.76 -3.22 2.13
C ARG A 58 -4.88 -2.73 3.30
N PRO A 59 -5.03 -3.31 4.50
CA PRO A 59 -4.22 -2.92 5.65
C PRO A 59 -2.77 -3.33 5.47
N ARG A 60 -1.85 -2.61 6.12
CA ARG A 60 -0.40 -2.78 5.98
C ARG A 60 0.09 -4.23 6.17
N PRO A 61 -0.37 -5.01 7.16
CA PRO A 61 0.06 -6.40 7.32
C PRO A 61 -0.29 -7.27 6.11
N GLU A 62 -1.43 -7.03 5.46
CA GLU A 62 -1.83 -7.75 4.25
C GLU A 62 -0.98 -7.37 3.04
N VAL A 63 -0.64 -6.08 2.91
CA VAL A 63 0.29 -5.61 1.86
C VAL A 63 1.66 -6.29 2.02
N ILE A 64 2.17 -6.36 3.25
CA ILE A 64 3.43 -7.05 3.56
C ILE A 64 3.35 -8.53 3.22
N GLY A 65 2.24 -9.20 3.60
CA GLY A 65 2.01 -10.61 3.31
C GLY A 65 2.00 -10.89 1.80
N GLU A 66 1.29 -10.07 1.02
CA GLU A 66 1.22 -10.20 -0.43
C GLU A 66 2.59 -9.97 -1.08
N LEU A 67 3.35 -8.96 -0.64
CA LEU A 67 4.71 -8.72 -1.12
C LEU A 67 5.64 -9.90 -0.82
N ALA A 68 5.60 -10.40 0.43
CA ALA A 68 6.42 -11.53 0.85
C ALA A 68 6.10 -12.78 0.02
N ALA A 69 4.82 -13.08 -0.17
CA ALA A 69 4.37 -14.22 -0.96
C ALA A 69 4.75 -14.08 -2.44
N ARG A 70 4.42 -12.95 -3.07
CA ARG A 70 4.63 -12.73 -4.51
C ARG A 70 6.10 -12.75 -4.92
N TYR A 71 6.99 -12.27 -4.05
CA TYR A 71 8.42 -12.19 -4.32
C TYR A 71 9.26 -13.23 -3.57
N ALA A 72 8.62 -14.21 -2.91
CA ALA A 72 9.28 -15.23 -2.09
C ALA A 72 10.31 -14.65 -1.10
N GLN A 73 9.94 -13.56 -0.43
CA GLN A 73 10.78 -12.86 0.54
C GLN A 73 10.32 -13.08 1.97
N HIS A 74 11.23 -12.90 2.93
CA HIS A 74 10.86 -12.89 4.34
C HIS A 74 9.99 -11.65 4.66
N PRO A 75 8.93 -11.77 5.50
CA PRO A 75 8.03 -10.66 5.82
C PRO A 75 8.74 -9.40 6.33
N ALA A 76 9.82 -9.55 7.10
CA ALA A 76 10.62 -8.42 7.58
C ALA A 76 11.29 -7.61 6.44
N VAL A 77 11.73 -8.29 5.37
CA VAL A 77 12.32 -7.65 4.18
C VAL A 77 11.23 -6.90 3.41
N ALA A 78 10.07 -7.53 3.23
CA ALA A 78 8.91 -6.90 2.59
C ALA A 78 8.43 -5.67 3.38
N ALA A 79 8.41 -5.74 4.71
CA ALA A 79 8.06 -4.62 5.58
C ALA A 79 9.03 -3.45 5.44
N ALA A 80 10.34 -3.71 5.44
CA ALA A 80 11.36 -2.66 5.27
C ALA A 80 11.28 -1.99 3.87
N ALA A 81 11.02 -2.79 2.83
CA ALA A 81 10.82 -2.29 1.48
C ALA A 81 9.57 -1.42 1.37
N LEU A 82 8.46 -1.85 1.99
CA LEU A 82 7.21 -1.10 2.05
C LEU A 82 7.39 0.28 2.70
N GLU A 83 8.09 0.33 3.85
CA GLU A 83 8.36 1.59 4.53
C GLU A 83 9.25 2.55 3.73
N THR A 84 10.25 1.99 3.05
CA THR A 84 11.10 2.76 2.16
C THR A 84 10.27 3.36 1.02
N PHE A 85 9.37 2.57 0.43
CA PHE A 85 8.49 3.03 -0.64
C PHE A 85 7.51 4.10 -0.18
N TYR A 86 6.86 3.92 0.97
CA TYR A 86 5.98 4.92 1.56
C TYR A 86 6.70 6.24 1.86
N SER A 87 7.93 6.15 2.35
CA SER A 87 8.77 7.33 2.58
C SER A 87 9.11 8.07 1.28
N GLN A 88 9.37 7.33 0.19
CA GLN A 88 9.60 7.94 -1.13
C GLN A 88 8.35 8.61 -1.67
N ILE A 89 7.22 7.90 -1.68
CA ILE A 89 5.94 8.42 -2.16
C ILE A 89 5.54 9.68 -1.41
N ARG A 90 5.64 9.69 -0.08
CA ARG A 90 5.29 10.88 0.72
C ARG A 90 6.07 12.14 0.32
N ARG A 91 7.31 12.01 -0.16
CA ARG A 91 8.10 13.15 -0.66
C ARG A 91 7.61 13.67 -2.00
N TYR A 92 6.95 12.83 -2.81
CA TYR A 92 6.38 13.24 -4.10
C TYR A 92 4.99 13.88 -3.93
N PHE A 93 4.24 13.50 -2.90
CA PHE A 93 2.87 13.97 -2.65
C PHE A 93 2.74 15.03 -1.53
N SER A 94 3.86 15.44 -0.91
CA SER A 94 3.89 16.53 0.09
C SER A 94 3.59 17.88 -0.54
#